data_AF-A0A738XEJ7-F1
#
_entry.id   AF-A0A738XEJ7-F1
#
_cell.length_a   1.000
_cell.length_b   1.000
_cell.length_c   1.000
_cell.angle_alpha   90.00
_cell.angle_beta   90.00
_cell.angle_gamma   90.00
#
_symmetry.space_group_name_H-M   'P 1'
#
loop_
_entity.id
_entity.type
_entity.pdbx_description
1 polymer ?
#
loop_
_entity_poly.entity_id
_entity_poly.type
_entity_poly.pdbx_seq_one_letter_code
_entity_poly.pdbx_strand_id
1 'polypeptide(L)'
;MKQYTNELTPPVLASFKNPFSAEQLANADDEQRQIFKSHVEEMKDRSLLSIWRFATTGALTQNGGKIEKASANDSFTLEDGSEVNRAMVGDYVVYSDGTRAKIINGSGSVNTNGNGVSYALVGSQLDNGDVIISTPQDYALLCQLDNSPAMPADFLASVAL
;
A
#
# COMPACT_ATOMS: atom_id res chain seq x y z
N MET A 1 17.12 1.86 3.64
CA MET A 1 15.94 1.04 3.33
C MET A 1 15.50 1.39 1.92
N LYS A 2 15.27 0.40 1.06
CA LYS A 2 14.80 0.61 -0.31
C LYS A 2 13.41 1.25 -0.28
N GLN A 3 13.10 2.07 -1.29
CA GLN A 3 11.83 2.80 -1.38
C GLN A 3 11.08 2.36 -2.63
N TYR A 4 9.76 2.27 -2.51
CA TYR A 4 8.87 1.78 -3.55
C TYR A 4 7.75 2.80 -3.78
N THR A 5 7.47 3.09 -5.05
CA THR A 5 6.42 4.01 -5.50
C THR A 5 5.21 3.22 -5.98
N ASN A 6 4.18 3.85 -6.56
CA ASN A 6 3.04 3.16 -7.17
C ASN A 6 3.26 2.79 -8.65
N GLU A 7 4.48 2.91 -9.17
CA GLU A 7 4.76 2.63 -10.58
C GLU A 7 4.52 1.15 -10.94
N LEU A 8 3.80 0.92 -12.04
CA LEU A 8 3.59 -0.40 -12.64
C LEU A 8 4.82 -0.84 -13.45
N THR A 9 5.92 -1.04 -12.74
CA THR A 9 7.17 -1.52 -13.35
C THR A 9 6.99 -2.93 -13.93
N PRO A 10 7.81 -3.36 -14.90
CA PRO A 10 7.74 -4.72 -15.44
C PRO A 10 7.80 -5.82 -14.37
N PRO A 11 8.63 -5.73 -13.30
CA PRO A 11 8.58 -6.68 -12.19
C PRO A 11 7.22 -6.74 -11.48
N VAL A 12 6.57 -5.60 -11.23
CA VAL A 12 5.24 -5.56 -10.60
C VAL A 12 4.20 -6.25 -11.48
N LEU A 13 4.21 -5.99 -12.79
CA LEU A 13 3.31 -6.63 -13.74
C LEU A 13 3.57 -8.14 -13.85
N ALA A 14 4.84 -8.56 -13.80
CA ALA A 14 5.22 -9.96 -13.82
C ALA A 14 4.76 -10.70 -12.55
N SER A 15 4.92 -10.10 -11.36
CA SER A 15 4.41 -10.63 -10.10
C SER A 15 2.89 -10.72 -10.09
N PHE A 16 2.19 -9.76 -10.69
CA PHE A 16 0.74 -9.82 -10.83
C PHE A 16 0.28 -11.01 -11.70
N LYS A 17 0.98 -11.29 -12.80
CA LYS A 17 0.68 -12.46 -13.65
C LYS A 17 1.14 -13.79 -13.05
N ASN A 18 2.11 -13.76 -12.14
CA ASN A 18 2.65 -14.94 -11.47
C ASN A 18 2.66 -14.72 -9.94
N PRO A 19 1.49 -14.73 -9.29
CA PRO A 19 1.34 -14.29 -7.91
C PRO A 19 1.92 -15.25 -6.86
N PHE A 20 2.34 -16.45 -7.27
CA PHE A 20 2.88 -17.48 -6.38
C PHE A 20 4.34 -17.78 -6.72
N SER A 21 5.18 -17.86 -5.69
CA SER A 21 6.59 -18.24 -5.85
C SER A 21 6.73 -19.72 -6.21
N ALA A 22 7.88 -20.08 -6.81
CA ALA A 22 8.20 -21.48 -7.10
C ALA A 22 8.18 -22.35 -5.82
N GLU A 23 8.61 -21.80 -4.70
CA GLU A 23 8.58 -22.48 -3.40
C GLU A 23 7.15 -22.71 -2.90
N GLN A 24 6.27 -21.71 -2.99
CA GLN A 24 4.86 -21.86 -2.64
C GLN A 24 4.20 -22.95 -3.50
N LEU A 25 4.47 -22.98 -4.80
CA LEU A 25 3.93 -23.98 -5.72
C LEU A 25 4.50 -25.40 -5.46
N ALA A 26 5.76 -25.50 -5.04
CA ALA A 26 6.40 -26.77 -4.71
C ALA A 26 5.84 -27.36 -3.41
N ASN A 27 5.66 -26.53 -2.39
CA ASN A 27 5.23 -26.93 -1.06
C ASN A 27 3.70 -27.01 -0.89
N ALA A 28 2.93 -26.63 -1.92
CA ALA A 28 1.47 -26.66 -1.86
C ALA A 28 0.91 -28.09 -1.77
N ASP A 29 0.00 -28.31 -0.83
CA ASP A 29 -0.87 -29.48 -0.79
C ASP A 29 -1.96 -29.42 -1.89
N ASP A 30 -2.79 -30.46 -1.98
CA ASP A 30 -3.81 -30.54 -3.03
C ASP A 30 -4.86 -29.41 -2.94
N GLU A 31 -5.26 -29.01 -1.73
CA GLU A 31 -6.24 -27.94 -1.52
C GLU A 31 -5.65 -26.59 -1.94
N GLN A 32 -4.44 -26.28 -1.47
CA GLN A 32 -3.70 -25.09 -1.83
C GLN A 32 -3.45 -25.00 -3.34
N ARG A 33 -3.12 -26.12 -3.99
CA ARG A 33 -2.97 -26.19 -5.45
C ARG A 33 -4.27 -25.82 -6.18
N GLN A 34 -5.42 -26.24 -5.67
CA GLN A 34 -6.70 -25.84 -6.28
C GLN A 34 -6.97 -24.35 -6.10
N ILE A 35 -6.70 -23.80 -4.91
CA ILE A 35 -6.83 -22.36 -4.63
C ILE A 35 -5.93 -21.55 -5.58
N PHE A 36 -4.66 -21.93 -5.72
CA PHE A 36 -3.71 -21.24 -6.60
C PHE A 36 -4.14 -21.29 -8.06
N LYS A 37 -4.58 -22.46 -8.54
CA LYS A 37 -5.10 -22.61 -9.90
C LYS A 37 -6.33 -21.75 -10.14
N SER A 38 -7.30 -21.77 -9.22
CA SER A 38 -8.52 -20.97 -9.33
C SER A 38 -8.20 -19.48 -9.38
N HIS A 39 -7.27 -19.01 -8.53
CA HIS A 39 -6.85 -17.62 -8.53
C HIS A 39 -6.17 -17.21 -9.84
N VAL A 40 -5.23 -18.02 -10.34
CA VAL A 40 -4.56 -17.75 -11.63
C VAL A 40 -5.59 -17.70 -12.76
N GLU A 41 -6.55 -18.62 -12.78
CA GLU A 41 -7.60 -18.67 -13.80
C GLU A 41 -8.53 -17.46 -13.74
N GLU A 42 -8.94 -17.03 -12.54
CA GLU A 42 -9.76 -15.81 -12.35
C GLU A 42 -9.04 -14.55 -12.83
N MET A 43 -7.73 -14.49 -12.63
CA MET A 43 -6.91 -13.31 -12.91
C MET A 43 -6.29 -13.29 -14.31
N LYS A 44 -6.38 -14.40 -15.07
CA LYS A 44 -5.64 -14.60 -16.32
C LYS A 44 -5.86 -13.49 -17.35
N ASP A 45 -7.13 -13.11 -17.55
CA ASP A 45 -7.58 -12.13 -18.56
C ASP A 45 -7.67 -10.72 -17.98
N ARG A 46 -7.32 -10.54 -16.70
CA ARG A 46 -7.41 -9.26 -16.01
C ARG A 46 -6.12 -8.46 -16.19
N SER A 47 -6.27 -7.16 -16.28
CA SER A 47 -5.19 -6.18 -16.42
C SER A 47 -5.10 -5.32 -15.18
N LEU A 48 -3.88 -5.13 -14.70
CA LEU A 48 -3.58 -4.23 -13.59
C LEU A 48 -3.52 -2.79 -14.11
N LEU A 49 -4.46 -1.95 -13.70
CA LEU A 49 -4.56 -0.55 -14.15
C LEU A 49 -3.81 0.40 -13.22
N SER A 50 -3.91 0.19 -11.92
CA SER A 50 -3.27 1.02 -10.89
C SER A 50 -2.99 0.20 -9.63
N ILE A 51 -2.03 0.65 -8.84
CA ILE A 51 -1.74 0.14 -7.50
C ILE A 51 -1.55 1.28 -6.50
N TRP A 52 -1.80 0.98 -5.23
CA TRP A 52 -1.53 1.86 -4.11
C TRP A 52 -0.91 1.07 -2.96
N ARG A 53 0.34 1.37 -2.65
CA ARG A 53 1.06 0.74 -1.54
C ARG A 53 0.67 1.36 -0.22
N PHE A 54 0.68 0.56 0.85
CA PHE A 54 0.49 1.09 2.20
C PHE A 54 1.69 1.94 2.62
N ALA A 55 1.41 3.14 3.14
CA ALA A 55 2.44 3.94 3.79
C ALA A 55 2.77 3.31 5.14
N THR A 56 4.06 3.24 5.46
CA THR A 56 4.56 2.69 6.72
C THR A 56 5.54 3.65 7.37
N THR A 57 6.01 3.29 8.57
CA THR A 57 7.20 3.92 9.12
C THR A 57 8.34 3.86 8.10
N GLY A 58 9.03 4.99 7.89
CA GLY A 58 10.06 5.16 6.87
C GLY A 58 9.57 5.60 5.48
N ALA A 59 8.25 5.75 5.27
CA ALA A 59 7.69 6.34 4.06
C ALA A 59 8.12 7.82 3.91
N LEU A 60 8.27 8.26 2.67
CA LEU A 60 8.79 9.59 2.32
C LEU A 60 7.76 10.40 1.55
N THR A 61 7.83 11.71 1.72
CA THR A 61 6.99 12.67 1.02
C THR A 61 7.76 13.47 -0.02
N GLN A 62 7.03 14.14 -0.90
CA GLN A 62 7.60 14.94 -1.98
C GLN A 62 8.49 16.07 -1.46
N ASN A 63 8.12 16.71 -0.34
CA ASN A 63 8.89 17.80 0.25
C ASN A 63 9.90 17.31 1.31
N GLY A 64 10.29 16.03 1.28
CA GLY A 64 11.36 15.48 2.12
C GLY A 64 10.95 15.14 3.55
N GLY A 65 9.66 15.10 3.85
CA GLY A 65 9.13 14.59 5.11
C GLY A 65 9.22 13.07 5.20
N LYS A 66 9.23 12.55 6.43
CA LYS A 66 9.26 11.11 6.73
C LYS A 66 8.23 10.73 7.80
N ILE A 67 7.58 9.58 7.63
CA ILE A 67 6.81 8.96 8.72
C ILE A 67 7.79 8.30 9.70
N GLU A 68 7.91 8.85 10.90
CA GLU A 68 8.80 8.29 11.95
C GLU A 68 8.09 7.32 12.89
N LYS A 69 6.78 7.51 13.07
CA LYS A 69 5.93 6.69 13.93
C LYS A 69 4.59 6.54 13.25
N ALA A 70 4.03 5.34 13.33
CA ALA A 70 2.74 5.00 12.78
C ALA A 70 1.87 4.38 13.88
N SER A 71 0.56 4.65 13.87
CA SER A 71 -0.33 4.31 14.97
C SER A 71 -1.13 3.01 14.77
N ALA A 72 -1.01 2.33 13.63
CA ALA A 72 -1.68 1.04 13.47
C ALA A 72 -1.06 0.00 14.41
N ASN A 73 -1.91 -0.90 14.93
CA ASN A 73 -1.51 -1.98 15.83
C ASN A 73 -0.94 -3.19 15.08
N ASP A 74 -0.56 -3.03 13.82
CA ASP A 74 0.07 -4.05 13.01
C ASP A 74 1.26 -3.51 12.20
N SER A 75 2.02 -4.45 11.66
CA SER A 75 3.26 -4.20 10.94
C SER A 75 3.39 -5.15 9.76
N PHE A 76 4.31 -4.79 8.87
CA PHE A 76 4.77 -5.65 7.80
C PHE A 76 6.22 -6.03 8.07
N THR A 77 6.52 -7.33 7.97
CA THR A 77 7.89 -7.83 7.91
C THR A 77 8.45 -7.61 6.50
N LEU A 78 9.54 -6.87 6.37
CA LEU A 78 10.26 -6.65 5.12
C LEU A 78 11.17 -7.84 4.79
N GLU A 79 11.71 -7.87 3.57
CA GLU A 79 12.63 -8.92 3.09
C GLU A 79 13.89 -9.07 3.98
N ASP A 80 14.37 -7.97 4.55
CA ASP A 80 15.52 -7.97 5.48
C ASP A 80 15.15 -8.39 6.92
N GLY A 81 13.90 -8.79 7.15
CA GLY A 81 13.37 -9.18 8.46
C GLY A 81 13.00 -8.01 9.37
N SER A 82 13.16 -6.76 8.93
CA SER A 82 12.73 -5.60 9.71
C SER A 82 11.21 -5.43 9.72
N GLU A 83 10.67 -4.96 10.84
CA GLU A 83 9.25 -4.66 10.98
C GLU A 83 8.99 -3.17 10.74
N VAL A 84 8.01 -2.86 9.89
CA VAL A 84 7.53 -1.48 9.67
C VAL A 84 6.04 -1.38 9.99
N ASN A 85 5.69 -0.50 10.93
CA ASN A 85 4.29 -0.27 11.30
C ASN A 85 3.53 0.45 10.19
N ARG A 86 2.29 0.03 9.93
CA ARG A 86 1.40 0.65 8.94
C ARG A 86 0.87 2.00 9.44
N ALA A 87 0.87 3.01 8.58
CA ALA A 87 0.37 4.34 8.90
C ALA A 87 -1.13 4.48 8.64
N MET A 88 -1.77 5.39 9.37
CA MET A 88 -3.19 5.72 9.26
C MET A 88 -3.41 7.21 9.02
N VAL A 89 -4.59 7.55 8.51
CA VAL A 89 -5.07 8.94 8.53
C VAL A 89 -5.06 9.45 9.97
N GLY A 90 -4.49 10.64 10.18
CA GLY A 90 -4.26 11.23 11.49
C GLY A 90 -2.84 11.05 12.04
N ASP A 91 -2.04 10.13 11.48
CA ASP A 91 -0.60 10.07 11.77
C ASP A 91 0.12 11.31 11.21
N TYR A 92 1.37 11.50 11.64
CA TYR A 92 2.17 12.66 11.26
C TYR A 92 3.42 12.28 10.48
N VAL A 93 3.72 13.11 9.51
CA VAL A 93 5.02 13.21 8.84
C VAL A 93 5.85 14.25 9.58
N VAL A 94 7.15 13.99 9.75
CA VAL A 94 8.13 14.89 10.38
C VAL A 94 9.12 15.36 9.32
N TYR A 95 9.46 16.65 9.34
CA TYR A 95 10.44 17.27 8.44
C TYR A 95 11.75 17.56 9.17
N SER A 96 12.81 17.82 8.39
CA SER A 96 14.16 18.08 8.94
C SER A 96 14.26 19.31 9.84
N ASP A 97 13.37 20.29 9.67
CA ASP A 97 13.26 21.48 10.51
C ASP A 97 12.47 21.23 11.82
N GLY A 98 12.01 20.00 12.03
CA GLY A 98 11.20 19.59 13.19
C GLY A 98 9.72 19.89 13.06
N THR A 99 9.27 20.52 11.97
CA THR A 99 7.85 20.71 11.70
C THR A 99 7.17 19.37 11.41
N ARG A 100 5.85 19.35 11.55
CA ARG A 100 5.03 18.16 11.34
C ARG A 100 3.80 18.52 10.53
N ALA A 101 3.39 17.60 9.67
CA ALA A 101 2.15 17.69 8.91
C ALA A 101 1.35 16.40 9.11
N LYS A 102 0.03 16.54 9.21
CA LYS A 102 -0.88 15.42 9.46
C LYS A 102 -1.32 14.79 8.16
N ILE A 103 -1.39 13.46 8.12
CA ILE A 103 -1.99 12.71 7.00
C ILE A 103 -3.51 12.89 7.05
N ILE A 104 -4.10 13.42 5.98
CA ILE A 104 -5.52 13.79 5.97
C ILE A 104 -6.42 12.87 5.14
N ASN A 105 -5.85 12.03 4.27
CA ASN A 105 -6.61 11.06 3.50
C ASN A 105 -5.82 9.76 3.27
N GLY A 106 -6.48 8.75 2.70
CA GLY A 106 -5.93 7.41 2.56
C GLY A 106 -6.81 6.50 1.72
N SER A 107 -6.83 5.22 2.07
CA SER A 107 -7.69 4.19 1.47
C SER A 107 -9.20 4.46 1.52
N GLY A 108 -9.68 5.47 2.25
CA GLY A 108 -11.11 5.69 2.47
C GLY A 108 -11.78 4.42 3.01
N SER A 109 -12.99 4.15 2.52
CA SER A 109 -13.78 2.97 2.85
C SER A 109 -13.23 1.64 2.29
N VAL A 110 -12.23 1.66 1.41
CA VAL A 110 -11.66 0.44 0.80
C VAL A 110 -10.94 -0.41 1.82
N ASN A 111 -10.25 0.21 2.79
CA ASN A 111 -9.53 -0.53 3.81
C ASN A 111 -9.36 0.32 5.07
N THR A 112 -9.93 -0.12 6.19
CA THR A 112 -9.90 0.62 7.46
C THR A 112 -9.46 -0.29 8.60
N ASN A 113 -9.04 0.32 9.71
CA ASN A 113 -8.89 -0.42 10.95
C ASN A 113 -10.25 -0.78 11.57
N GLY A 114 -10.23 -1.52 12.68
CA GLY A 114 -11.45 -1.93 13.39
C GLY A 114 -12.34 -0.79 13.90
N ASN A 115 -11.85 0.45 13.90
CA ASN A 115 -12.59 1.66 14.29
C ASN A 115 -13.02 2.51 13.07
N GLY A 116 -12.86 2.00 11.84
CA GLY A 116 -13.23 2.70 10.62
C GLY A 116 -12.24 3.78 10.17
N VAL A 117 -11.05 3.86 10.76
CA VAL A 117 -10.02 4.82 10.32
C VAL A 117 -9.27 4.26 9.12
N SER A 118 -9.21 5.05 8.05
CA SER A 118 -8.50 4.72 6.82
C SER A 118 -6.98 4.59 7.02
N TYR A 119 -6.39 3.60 6.36
CA TYR A 119 -4.93 3.49 6.26
C TYR A 119 -4.35 4.52 5.28
N ALA A 120 -3.18 5.04 5.61
CA ALA A 120 -2.42 5.91 4.72
C ALA A 120 -1.79 5.10 3.58
N LEU A 121 -1.74 5.69 2.40
CA LEU A 121 -1.20 5.08 1.19
C LEU A 121 -0.10 5.97 0.60
N VAL A 122 0.73 5.40 -0.27
CA VAL A 122 1.49 6.21 -1.24
C VAL A 122 0.47 6.91 -2.14
N GLY A 123 0.53 8.24 -2.18
CA GLY A 123 -0.48 9.13 -2.77
C GLY A 123 -1.34 9.87 -1.75
N SER A 124 -1.29 9.51 -0.46
CA SER A 124 -1.97 10.27 0.60
C SER A 124 -1.42 11.68 0.73
N GLN A 125 -2.32 12.64 0.90
CA GLN A 125 -2.06 14.06 1.11
C GLN A 125 -1.92 14.39 2.59
N LEU A 126 -1.18 15.47 2.85
CA LEU A 126 -1.03 16.06 4.17
C LEU A 126 -1.75 17.41 4.28
N ASP A 127 -2.00 17.86 5.51
CA ASP A 127 -2.63 19.15 5.81
C ASP A 127 -1.82 20.38 5.36
N ASN A 128 -0.52 20.23 5.10
CA ASN A 128 0.33 21.27 4.53
C ASN A 128 0.45 21.21 2.99
N GLY A 129 -0.31 20.33 2.33
CA GLY A 129 -0.31 20.17 0.88
C GLY A 129 0.78 19.25 0.31
N ASP A 130 1.63 18.66 1.15
CA ASP A 130 2.59 17.63 0.72
C ASP A 130 1.92 16.27 0.47
N VAL A 131 2.63 15.34 -0.17
CA VAL A 131 2.11 14.04 -0.60
C VAL A 131 3.13 12.95 -0.29
N ILE A 132 2.66 11.82 0.24
CA ILE A 132 3.49 10.61 0.41
C ILE A 132 3.78 10.01 -0.97
N ILE A 133 5.05 9.88 -1.34
CA ILE A 133 5.48 9.42 -2.68
C ILE A 133 6.14 8.04 -2.67
N SER A 134 6.59 7.56 -1.51
CA SER A 134 7.20 6.24 -1.42
C SER A 134 7.05 5.62 -0.04
N THR A 135 7.19 4.30 0.00
CA THR A 135 7.17 3.49 1.22
C THR A 135 8.27 2.43 1.16
N PRO A 136 8.82 1.96 2.29
CA PRO A 136 9.76 0.86 2.27
C PRO A 136 9.11 -0.53 2.09
N GLN A 137 7.79 -0.61 2.21
CA GLN A 137 7.02 -1.85 2.07
C GLN A 137 6.71 -2.13 0.59
N ASP A 138 6.99 -3.36 0.10
CA ASP A 138 6.95 -3.65 -1.35
C ASP A 138 5.88 -4.63 -1.83
N TYR A 139 5.33 -5.44 -0.93
CA TYR A 139 4.46 -6.57 -1.31
C TYR A 139 2.97 -6.34 -1.08
N ALA A 140 2.55 -5.39 -0.24
CA ALA A 140 1.17 -5.25 0.20
C ALA A 140 0.58 -3.98 -0.43
N LEU A 141 -0.47 -4.16 -1.23
CA LEU A 141 -1.04 -3.09 -2.02
C LEU A 141 -2.54 -3.28 -2.21
N LEU A 142 -3.20 -2.16 -2.49
CA LEU A 142 -4.51 -2.13 -3.14
C LEU A 142 -4.29 -2.00 -4.64
N CYS A 143 -5.23 -2.50 -5.45
CA CYS A 143 -5.15 -2.37 -6.90
C CYS A 143 -6.49 -2.09 -7.55
N GLN A 144 -6.44 -1.40 -8.69
CA GLN A 144 -7.55 -1.30 -9.62
C GLN A 144 -7.26 -2.24 -10.77
N LEU A 145 -8.19 -3.15 -10.99
CA LEU A 145 -8.18 -4.05 -12.13
C LEU A 145 -9.16 -3.54 -13.17
N ASP A 146 -8.92 -3.93 -14.42
CA ASP A 146 -9.93 -3.79 -15.46
C ASP A 146 -11.23 -4.49 -15.06
N ASN A 147 -12.33 -3.91 -15.55
CA ASN A 147 -13.69 -4.40 -15.32
C ASN A 147 -14.08 -4.58 -13.83
N SER A 148 -13.36 -3.93 -12.91
CA SER A 148 -13.80 -3.77 -11.51
C SER A 148 -14.56 -2.46 -11.33
N PRO A 149 -15.42 -2.38 -10.32
CA PRO A 149 -15.93 -1.10 -9.85
C PRO A 149 -14.76 -0.12 -9.63
N ALA A 150 -15.00 1.15 -9.93
CA ALA A 150 -14.05 2.21 -9.59
C ALA A 150 -13.87 2.26 -8.07
N MET A 151 -12.69 2.73 -7.65
CA MET A 151 -12.47 3.08 -6.25
C MET A 151 -13.55 4.07 -5.75
N PRO A 152 -14.01 3.93 -4.50
CA PRO A 152 -15.08 4.75 -3.96
C PRO A 152 -14.68 6.22 -3.89
N ALA A 153 -15.68 7.11 -3.82
CA ALA A 153 -15.46 8.56 -3.87
C ALA A 153 -14.62 9.11 -2.72
N ASP A 154 -14.48 8.37 -1.61
CA ASP A 154 -13.66 8.73 -0.46
C ASP A 154 -12.22 8.18 -0.53
N PHE A 155 -11.88 7.40 -1.57
CA PHE A 155 -10.54 6.87 -1.78
C PHE A 155 -9.57 7.97 -2.25
N LEU A 156 -8.54 8.26 -1.45
CA LEU A 156 -7.59 9.35 -1.65
C LEU A 156 -8.26 10.70 -1.93
N ALA A 157 -9.50 10.88 -1.47
CA ALA A 157 -10.24 12.11 -1.65
C ALA A 157 -9.55 13.26 -0.90
N SER A 158 -9.39 14.40 -1.54
CA SER A 158 -8.94 15.60 -0.83
C SER A 158 -9.99 16.02 0.20
N VAL A 159 -9.55 16.27 1.42
CA VAL A 159 -10.38 16.92 2.43
C VAL A 159 -10.27 18.42 2.17
N ALA A 160 -11.40 19.11 1.98
CA ALA A 160 -11.37 20.57 1.95
C ALA A 160 -10.85 21.07 3.31
N LEU A 161 -9.71 21.77 3.29
CA LEU A 161 -9.10 22.41 4.47
C LEU A 161 -9.90 23.67 4.88
#